data_AF-A0A9N9GZ44-F1
#
_entry.id   AF-A0A9N9GZ44-F1
#
_cell.length_a   1.000
_cell.length_b   1.000
_cell.length_c   1.000
_cell.angle_alpha   90.00
_cell.angle_beta   90.00
_cell.angle_gamma   90.00
#
_symmetry.space_group_name_H-M   'P 1'
#
loop_
_entity.id
_entity.type
_entity.pdbx_description
1 polymer ?
#
loop_
_entity_poly.entity_id
_entity_poly.type
_entity_poly.pdbx_seq_one_letter_code
_entity_poly.pdbx_strand_id
1 'polypeptide(L)' 'MSTGSIHEAFRNKQASKFLEPCEEQSRASYKCLDRNNYDKKKCRKYFLDYKECKRKWLEERKELRRQGLL' A
#
# COMPACT_ATOMS: atom_id res chain seq x y z
N MET A 1 12.03 -11.86 6.58
CA MET A 1 11.02 -11.79 7.65
C MET A 1 9.67 -12.00 7.03
N SER A 2 8.95 -13.01 7.53
CA SER A 2 7.76 -13.59 6.94
C SER A 2 6.59 -12.61 6.93
N THR A 3 6.26 -12.07 5.76
CA THR A 3 4.95 -11.47 5.53
C THR A 3 4.03 -12.58 5.04
N GLY A 4 3.16 -13.09 5.91
CA GLY A 4 1.92 -13.72 5.45
C GLY A 4 1.29 -12.78 4.42
N SER A 5 0.92 -13.31 3.26
CA SER A 5 0.53 -12.53 2.08
C SER A 5 -0.43 -11.39 2.48
N ILE A 6 -0.12 -10.14 2.16
CA ILE A 6 -0.98 -9.00 2.51
C ILE A 6 -2.41 -9.15 1.94
N HIS A 7 -2.56 -10.00 0.92
CA HIS A 7 -3.85 -10.44 0.37
C HIS A 7 -4.66 -11.31 1.34
N GLU A 8 -3.99 -12.17 2.12
CA GLU A 8 -4.60 -12.97 3.20
C GLU A 8 -5.02 -12.06 4.36
N ALA A 9 -4.14 -11.16 4.80
CA ALA A 9 -4.48 -10.15 5.81
C ALA A 9 -5.68 -9.29 5.36
N PHE A 10 -5.77 -8.97 4.07
CA PHE A 10 -6.93 -8.24 3.53
C PHE A 10 -8.22 -9.07 3.56
N ARG A 11 -8.14 -10.39 3.31
CA ARG A 11 -9.28 -11.31 3.35
C ARG A 11 -9.79 -11.51 4.78
N ASN A 12 -8.88 -11.66 5.72
CA ASN A 12 -9.18 -12.00 7.11
C ASN A 12 -9.44 -10.78 8.00
N LYS A 13 -9.31 -9.55 7.49
CA LYS A 13 -9.60 -8.35 8.28
C LYS A 13 -11.06 -8.32 8.70
N GLN A 14 -11.31 -7.86 9.92
CA GLN A 14 -12.69 -7.66 10.41
C GLN A 14 -13.43 -6.67 9.50
N ALA A 15 -14.71 -6.92 9.26
CA ALA A 15 -15.59 -5.94 8.65
C ALA A 15 -15.50 -4.62 9.45
N SER A 16 -15.31 -3.49 8.76
CA SER A 16 -14.94 -2.15 9.27
C SER A 16 -13.45 -1.82 9.39
N LYS A 17 -12.52 -2.79 9.44
CA LYS A 17 -11.07 -2.48 9.49
C LYS A 17 -10.54 -2.14 8.10
N PHE A 18 -9.84 -1.01 8.00
CA PHE A 18 -9.08 -0.65 6.83
C PHE A 18 -7.69 -1.29 6.90
N LEU A 19 -7.27 -1.95 5.82
CA LEU A 19 -5.89 -2.42 5.65
C LEU A 19 -5.25 -1.58 4.54
N GLU A 20 -4.22 -0.82 4.87
CA GLU A 20 -3.38 -0.13 3.89
C GLU A 20 -2.27 -1.11 3.42
N PRO A 21 -2.35 -1.70 2.21
CA PRO A 21 -1.34 -2.63 1.72
C PRO A 21 0.05 -2.00 1.48
N CYS A 22 0.12 -0.67 1.51
CA CYS A 22 1.33 0.11 1.25
C CYS A 22 1.62 1.06 2.43
N GLU A 23 1.42 0.56 3.65
CA GLU A 23 1.54 1.35 4.88
C GLU A 23 2.94 1.98 5.02
N GLU A 24 4.00 1.27 4.66
CA GLU A 24 5.37 1.79 4.72
C GLU A 24 5.57 3.02 3.82
N GLN A 25 5.15 2.93 2.56
CA GLN A 25 5.25 4.02 1.60
C GLN A 25 4.32 5.18 1.98
N SER A 26 3.15 4.86 2.54
CA SER A 26 2.22 5.85 3.09
C SER A 26 2.88 6.66 4.22
N ARG A 27 3.42 5.98 5.24
CA ARG A 27 4.16 6.60 6.35
C ARG A 27 5.36 7.42 5.86
N ALA A 28 6.11 6.91 4.88
CA ALA A 28 7.23 7.64 4.28
C ALA A 28 6.78 8.94 3.59
N SER A 29 5.65 8.91 2.89
CA SER A 29 5.07 10.10 2.25
C SER A 29 4.60 11.15 3.26
N TYR A 30 3.96 10.73 4.36
CA TYR A 30 3.57 11.64 5.45
C TYR A 30 4.79 12.23 6.15
N LYS A 31 5.80 11.41 6.46
CA LYS A 31 7.06 11.88 7.05
C LYS A 31 7.77 12.93 6.18
N CYS A 32 7.68 12.78 4.86
CA CYS A 32 8.19 13.81 3.96
C CYS A 32 7.38 15.11 4.07
N LEU A 33 6.05 15.02 4.07
CA LEU A 33 5.17 16.19 4.22
C LEU A 33 5.44 16.93 5.52
N ASP A 34 5.52 16.22 6.65
CA ASP A 34 5.77 16.81 7.97
C ASP A 34 7.09 17.59 8.01
N ARG A 35 8.13 17.08 7.34
CA ARG A 35 9.45 17.73 7.26
C ARG A 35 9.51 18.91 6.30
N ASN A 36 8.57 19.02 5.38
CA ASN A 36 8.59 19.97 4.28
C ASN A 36 7.43 20.96 4.32
N ASN A 37 6.83 21.19 5.50
CA ASN A 37 5.67 22.06 5.68
C ASN A 37 4.52 21.71 4.71
N TYR A 38 4.31 20.41 4.50
CA TYR A 38 3.29 19.88 3.60
C TYR A 38 3.45 20.29 2.12
N ASP A 39 4.64 20.69 1.70
CA ASP A 39 4.95 20.93 0.29
C ASP A 39 5.01 19.63 -0.50
N LYS A 40 3.90 19.34 -1.19
CA LYS A 40 3.75 18.15 -2.03
C LYS A 40 4.77 18.05 -3.16
N LYS A 41 5.31 19.18 -3.65
CA LYS A 41 6.27 19.17 -4.77
C LYS A 41 7.58 18.48 -4.35
N LYS A 42 8.01 18.70 -3.11
CA LYS A 42 9.22 18.08 -2.53
C LYS A 42 9.07 16.59 -2.26
N CYS A 43 7.85 16.10 -2.11
CA CYS A 43 7.54 14.72 -1.78
C CYS A 43 7.09 13.84 -2.96
N ARG A 44 7.24 14.33 -4.20
CA ARG A 44 6.75 13.64 -5.41
C ARG A 44 7.24 12.20 -5.51
N LYS A 45 8.51 11.92 -5.15
CA LYS A 45 9.07 10.57 -5.19
C LYS A 45 8.30 9.61 -4.26
N TYR A 46 8.05 10.00 -3.01
CA TYR A 46 7.32 9.16 -2.06
C TYR A 46 5.90 8.85 -2.53
N PHE A 47 5.23 9.81 -3.19
CA PHE A 47 3.92 9.57 -3.78
C PHE A 47 3.96 8.62 -4.98
N LEU A 48 5.02 8.66 -5.79
CA LEU A 48 5.21 7.71 -6.89
C LEU A 48 5.45 6.30 -6.33
N ASP A 49 6.32 6.17 -5.33
CA ASP A 49 6.63 4.89 -4.69
C ASP A 49 5.34 4.28 -4.06
N TYR A 50 4.50 5.10 -3.42
CA TYR A 50 3.19 4.67 -2.90
C TYR A 50 2.22 4.21 -4.02
N LYS A 51 2.13 4.98 -5.11
CA LYS A 51 1.29 4.62 -6.27
C LYS A 51 1.75 3.31 -6.91
N GLU A 52 3.05 3.13 -7.05
CA GLU A 52 3.63 1.92 -7.62
C GLU A 52 3.33 0.70 -6.75
N CYS A 53 3.48 0.83 -5.43
CA CYS A 53 3.10 -0.22 -4.49
C CYS A 53 1.62 -0.60 -4.65
N LYS A 54 0.70 0.40 -4.65
CA LYS A 54 -0.74 0.14 -4.82
C LYS A 54 -1.04 -0.52 -6.16
N ARG A 55 -0.34 -0.13 -7.24
CA ARG A 55 -0.48 -0.75 -8.56
C ARG A 55 -0.07 -2.23 -8.52
N LYS A 56 1.12 -2.54 -7.98
CA LYS A 56 1.62 -3.93 -7.86
C LYS A 56 0.65 -4.79 -7.08
N TRP A 57 0.19 -4.30 -5.93
CA TRP A 57 -0.80 -5.00 -5.11
C TRP A 57 -2.12 -5.28 -5.86
N LEU A 58 -2.64 -4.30 -6.61
CA LEU A 58 -3.86 -4.51 -7.40
C LEU A 58 -3.68 -5.52 -8.53
N GLU A 59 -2.53 -5.52 -9.21
CA GLU A 59 -2.23 -6.49 -10.26
C GLU A 59 -2.08 -7.91 -9.70
N GLU A 60 -1.34 -8.09 -8.61
CA GLU A 60 -1.26 -9.37 -7.91
C GLU A 60 -2.66 -9.86 -7.47
N ARG A 61 -3.50 -8.96 -6.94
CA ARG A 61 -4.87 -9.31 -6.54
C ARG A 61 -5.73 -9.73 -7.72
N LYS A 62 -5.57 -9.10 -8.89
CA LYS A 62 -6.26 -9.51 -10.13
C LYS A 62 -5.79 -10.89 -10.55
N GLU A 63 -4.50 -11.16 -10.47
CA GLU A 63 -3.93 -12.44 -10.86
C GLU A 63 -4.34 -13.58 -9.93
N LEU A 64 -4.30 -13.36 -8.62
CA LEU A 64 -4.80 -14.33 -7.63
C LEU A 64 -6.30 -14.65 -7.84
N ARG A 65 -7.11 -13.66 -8.26
CA ARG A 65 -8.51 -13.89 -8.64
C ARG A 65 -8.65 -14.73 -9.92
N ARG A 66 -7.82 -14.48 -10.93
CA ARG A 66 -7.82 -15.30 -12.17
C ARG A 66 -7.43 -16.75 -11.89
N GLN A 67 -6.53 -16.97 -10.94
CA GLN A 67 -6.07 -18.29 -10.53
C GLN A 67 -7.01 -18.99 -9.54
N GLY A 68 -8.08 -18.32 -9.07
CA GLY A 68 -9.01 -18.87 -8.08
C GLY A 68 -8.41 -18.99 -6.67
N LEU A 69 -7.29 -18.33 -6.40
CA LEU A 69 -6.60 -18.35 -5.11
C LEU A 69 -7.10 -17.25 -4.16
N LEU A 70 -7.96 -16.34 -4.63
CA LEU A 70 -8.48 -15.20 -3.88
C LEU A 70 -9.96 -15.31 -3.52
#